data_AF-A0A1T1H7M7-F1
#
_entry.id   AF-A0A1T1H7M7-F1
#
_cell.length_a   1.000
_cell.length_b   1.000
_cell.length_c   1.000
_cell.angle_alpha   90.00
_cell.angle_beta   90.00
_cell.angle_gamma   90.00
#
_symmetry.space_group_name_H-M   'P 1'
#
loop_
_entity.id
_entity.type
_entity.pdbx_description
1 polymer ?
#
loop_
_entity_poly.entity_id
_entity_poly.type
_entity_poly.pdbx_seq_one_letter_code
_entity_poly.pdbx_strand_id
1 'polypeptide(L)'
;EFHYRVPESVLPSQETPLYHEITFVDINGQEQIKVQSSNLLPSQLNDVSNPANTWSKAEDYFIHLKKLKAGEIYVSDVIGPYVPSKILGPMTPSRAAQKNIPFTPEQEAYAGKENPVGKKFKGIVRWATPVVRNDKIIGYLTLALNHDHI
;
A
#
# COMPACT_ATOMS: atom_id res chain seq x y z
N GLU A 1 16.98 -27.58 11.31
CA GLU A 1 16.81 -27.19 9.90
C GLU A 1 16.24 -25.78 9.82
N PHE A 2 16.94 -24.86 9.16
CA PHE A 2 16.62 -23.43 9.12
C PHE A 2 15.74 -23.03 7.92
N HIS A 3 15.09 -24.02 7.28
CA HIS A 3 14.36 -23.85 6.01
C HIS A 3 12.95 -24.43 6.03
N TYR A 4 12.34 -24.63 7.20
CA TYR A 4 10.92 -25.00 7.24
C TYR A 4 10.07 -23.77 6.93
N ARG A 5 9.54 -23.70 5.70
CA ARG A 5 8.41 -22.84 5.37
C ARG A 5 7.13 -23.65 5.61
N VAL A 6 6.23 -23.09 6.42
CA VAL A 6 4.87 -23.63 6.56
C VAL A 6 4.23 -23.60 5.17
N PRO A 7 3.48 -24.63 4.75
CA PRO A 7 2.78 -24.61 3.47
C PRO A 7 1.99 -23.32 3.35
N GLU A 8 2.25 -22.56 2.28
CA GLU A 8 1.48 -21.37 1.98
C GLU A 8 0.07 -21.82 1.65
N SER A 9 -0.87 -21.54 2.57
CA SER A 9 -2.28 -21.77 2.31
C SER A 9 -2.76 -20.68 1.36
N VAL A 10 -2.40 -20.81 0.07
CA VAL A 10 -3.14 -20.12 -0.98
C VAL A 10 -4.53 -20.75 -0.94
N LEU A 11 -5.49 -20.04 -0.35
CA LEU A 11 -6.90 -20.44 -0.39
C LEU A 11 -7.40 -20.15 -1.80
N PRO A 12 -7.49 -21.13 -2.71
CA PRO A 12 -7.79 -20.88 -4.12
C PRO A 12 -9.19 -20.29 -4.32
N SER A 13 -10.02 -20.33 -3.27
CA SER A 13 -11.39 -19.87 -3.24
C SER A 13 -11.56 -18.42 -2.77
N GLN A 14 -10.50 -17.72 -2.34
CA GLN A 14 -10.61 -16.33 -1.91
C GLN A 14 -10.17 -15.39 -3.03
N GLU A 15 -11.14 -14.76 -3.70
CA GLU A 15 -10.85 -13.71 -4.68
C GLU A 15 -10.28 -12.48 -3.98
N THR A 16 -9.07 -12.09 -4.37
CA THR A 16 -8.43 -10.84 -3.92
C THR A 16 -8.18 -9.94 -5.11
N PRO A 17 -8.42 -8.62 -4.99
CA PRO A 17 -8.24 -7.68 -6.09
C PRO A 17 -6.76 -7.63 -6.51
N LEU A 18 -6.51 -7.64 -7.82
CA LEU A 18 -5.16 -7.56 -8.40
C LEU A 18 -4.52 -6.18 -8.18
N TYR A 19 -5.31 -5.14 -8.38
CA TYR A 19 -4.97 -3.76 -8.07
C TYR A 19 -6.07 -3.19 -7.19
N HIS A 20 -5.81 -2.08 -6.50
CA HIS A 20 -6.77 -1.42 -5.62
C HIS A 20 -7.41 -0.17 -6.24
N GLU A 21 -6.67 0.55 -7.08
CA GLU A 21 -7.20 1.67 -7.87
C GLU A 21 -6.40 1.90 -9.17
N ILE A 22 -7.06 2.56 -10.12
CA ILE A 22 -6.46 3.19 -11.30
C ILE A 22 -6.83 4.67 -11.28
N THR A 23 -5.85 5.54 -11.42
CA THR A 23 -6.03 6.99 -11.25
C THR A 23 -5.33 7.76 -12.36
N PHE A 24 -6.04 8.69 -13.00
CA PHE A 24 -5.46 9.72 -13.87
C PHE A 24 -5.10 10.95 -13.04
N VAL A 25 -3.83 11.32 -13.06
CA VAL A 25 -3.25 12.46 -12.35
C VAL A 25 -2.84 13.50 -13.39
N ASP A 26 -3.19 14.77 -13.17
CA ASP A 26 -2.76 15.83 -14.08
C ASP A 26 -1.27 16.17 -13.94
N ILE A 27 -0.81 17.13 -14.75
CA ILE A 27 0.59 17.58 -14.76
C ILE A 27 1.03 18.27 -13.46
N ASN A 28 0.09 18.72 -12.62
CA ASN A 28 0.36 19.40 -11.36
C ASN A 28 0.35 18.44 -10.16
N GLY A 29 -0.16 17.21 -10.34
CA GLY A 29 -0.25 16.21 -9.29
C GLY A 29 -1.64 16.08 -8.69
N GLN A 30 -2.64 16.78 -9.22
CA GLN A 30 -4.01 16.60 -8.78
C GLN A 30 -4.63 15.39 -9.47
N GLU A 31 -5.18 14.47 -8.69
CA GLU A 31 -5.99 13.37 -9.21
C GLU A 31 -7.27 13.94 -9.84
N GLN A 32 -7.60 13.48 -11.05
CA GLN A 32 -8.74 13.96 -11.83
C GLN A 32 -9.80 12.88 -12.01
N ILE A 33 -9.38 11.62 -12.16
CA ILE A 33 -10.26 10.46 -12.32
C ILE A 33 -9.68 9.34 -11.48
N LYS A 34 -10.51 8.69 -10.66
CA LYS A 34 -10.12 7.55 -9.83
C LYS A 34 -11.17 6.46 -9.94
N VAL A 35 -10.73 5.25 -10.27
CA VAL A 35 -11.57 4.04 -10.34
C VAL A 35 -11.01 3.03 -9.36
N GLN A 36 -11.84 2.59 -8.42
CA GLN A 36 -11.41 1.68 -7.35
C GLN A 36 -12.01 0.29 -7.55
N SER A 37 -11.20 -0.72 -7.30
CA SER A 37 -11.58 -2.14 -7.25
C SER A 37 -11.69 -2.66 -5.81
N SER A 38 -11.30 -1.85 -4.83
CA SER A 38 -11.40 -2.16 -3.41
C SER A 38 -11.53 -0.88 -2.58
N ASN A 39 -11.87 -1.03 -1.30
CA ASN A 39 -11.99 0.08 -0.34
C ASN A 39 -10.69 0.36 0.45
N LEU A 40 -9.54 -0.18 0.02
CA LEU A 40 -8.27 0.01 0.74
C LEU A 40 -7.78 1.47 0.70
N LEU A 41 -7.90 2.10 -0.46
CA LEU A 41 -7.43 3.47 -0.73
C LEU A 41 -8.58 4.48 -0.58
N PRO A 42 -8.29 5.75 -0.23
CA PRO A 42 -9.31 6.80 -0.15
C PRO A 42 -9.94 7.08 -1.52
N SER A 43 -11.28 7.20 -1.56
CA SER A 43 -12.04 7.48 -2.78
C SER A 43 -11.95 8.93 -3.26
N GLN A 44 -11.58 9.85 -2.38
CA GLN A 44 -11.40 11.26 -2.70
C GLN A 44 -10.24 11.48 -3.68
N LEU A 45 -10.35 12.53 -4.48
CA LEU A 45 -9.31 13.00 -5.39
C LEU A 45 -8.36 13.93 -4.63
N ASN A 46 -7.11 13.51 -4.47
CA ASN A 46 -6.08 14.22 -3.71
C ASN A 46 -5.03 14.85 -4.63
N ASP A 47 -4.33 15.86 -4.10
CA ASP A 47 -3.09 16.35 -4.68
C ASP A 47 -1.93 15.46 -4.23
N VAL A 48 -1.47 14.57 -5.11
CA VAL A 48 -0.39 13.61 -4.86
C VAL A 48 1.00 14.20 -5.08
N SER A 49 1.10 15.49 -5.41
CA SER A 49 2.38 16.20 -5.40
C SER A 49 2.92 16.38 -3.98
N ASN A 50 2.04 16.35 -2.98
CA ASN A 50 2.39 16.32 -1.57
C ASN A 50 2.28 14.88 -1.02
N PRO A 51 3.40 14.25 -0.59
CA PRO A 51 3.39 12.90 -0.04
C PRO A 51 2.40 12.71 1.12
N ALA A 52 2.14 13.75 1.93
CA ALA A 52 1.22 13.68 3.06
C ALA A 52 -0.25 13.41 2.66
N ASN A 53 -0.61 13.68 1.40
CA ASN A 53 -1.94 13.45 0.86
C ASN A 53 -2.11 12.04 0.27
N THR A 54 -1.03 11.27 0.18
CA THR A 54 -1.03 9.89 -0.30
C THR A 54 -1.48 8.92 0.79
N TRP A 55 -1.81 7.67 0.43
CA TRP A 55 -2.42 6.72 1.36
C TRP A 55 -1.49 6.31 2.50
N SER A 56 -0.21 6.03 2.18
CA SER A 56 0.81 5.76 3.20
C SER A 56 1.36 7.04 3.85
N LYS A 57 1.01 8.22 3.33
CA LYS A 57 1.59 9.53 3.65
C LYS A 57 3.09 9.63 3.36
N ALA A 58 3.63 8.68 2.61
CA ALA A 58 5.05 8.54 2.34
C ALA A 58 5.35 8.24 0.86
N GLU A 59 4.33 8.18 0.00
CA GLU A 59 4.55 7.95 -1.43
C GLU A 59 5.06 9.24 -2.09
N ASP A 60 6.20 9.17 -2.77
CA ASP A 60 6.85 10.29 -3.46
C ASP A 60 6.88 10.14 -4.99
N TYR A 61 6.14 9.15 -5.50
CA TYR A 61 6.13 8.73 -6.91
C TYR A 61 5.90 9.89 -7.89
N PHE A 62 5.12 10.91 -7.53
CA PHE A 62 4.86 12.05 -8.40
C PHE A 62 6.14 12.81 -8.81
N ILE A 63 7.15 12.85 -7.93
CA ILE A 63 8.46 13.46 -8.24
C ILE A 63 9.15 12.69 -9.37
N HIS A 64 8.95 11.38 -9.43
CA HIS A 64 9.49 10.51 -10.47
C HIS A 64 8.68 10.62 -11.76
N LEU A 65 7.36 10.76 -11.69
CA LEU A 65 6.50 10.88 -12.86
C LEU A 65 6.90 12.04 -13.78
N LYS A 66 7.25 13.19 -13.18
CA LYS A 66 7.73 14.38 -13.92
C LYS A 66 8.98 14.17 -14.76
N LYS A 67 9.74 13.11 -14.50
CA LYS A 67 10.98 12.77 -15.21
C LYS A 67 10.74 11.83 -16.39
N LEU A 68 9.55 11.24 -16.48
CA LEU A 68 9.21 10.25 -17.49
C LEU A 68 8.99 10.89 -18.87
N LYS A 69 9.49 10.21 -19.90
CA LYS A 69 9.18 10.48 -21.30
C LYS A 69 8.02 9.62 -21.77
N ALA A 70 7.41 10.02 -22.88
CA ALA A 70 6.37 9.23 -23.53
C ALA A 70 6.82 7.77 -23.75
N GLY A 71 6.00 6.81 -23.29
CA GLY A 71 6.28 5.38 -23.39
C GLY A 71 7.14 4.79 -22.26
N GLU A 72 7.69 5.61 -21.36
CA GLU A 72 8.38 5.11 -20.17
C GLU A 72 7.39 4.73 -19.06
N ILE A 73 7.79 3.73 -18.26
CA ILE A 73 7.02 3.24 -17.12
C ILE A 73 7.83 3.44 -15.85
N TYR A 74 7.18 4.00 -14.83
CA TYR A 74 7.68 4.01 -13.46
C TYR A 74 7.03 2.90 -12.65
N VAL A 75 7.83 2.24 -11.81
CA VAL A 75 7.37 1.24 -10.83
C VAL A 75 8.01 1.61 -9.48
N SER A 76 7.20 1.76 -8.44
CA SER A 76 7.69 2.05 -7.10
C SER A 76 8.16 0.79 -6.36
N ASP A 77 8.86 0.98 -5.25
CA ASP A 77 8.96 -0.05 -4.22
C ASP A 77 7.58 -0.33 -3.59
N VAL A 78 7.48 -1.45 -2.87
CA VAL A 78 6.30 -1.77 -2.06
C VAL A 78 6.19 -0.75 -0.92
N ILE A 79 5.04 -0.07 -0.84
CA ILE A 79 4.79 0.94 0.18
C ILE A 79 3.41 0.77 0.83
N GLY A 80 3.35 0.99 2.14
CA GLY A 80 2.11 0.90 2.90
C GLY A 80 2.21 1.59 4.26
N PRO A 81 1.08 1.94 4.90
CA PRO A 81 1.07 2.53 6.23
C PRO A 81 1.78 1.64 7.24
N TYR A 82 2.54 2.28 8.14
CA TYR A 82 3.13 1.58 9.27
C TYR A 82 2.05 1.04 10.21
N VAL A 83 2.14 -0.24 10.56
CA VAL A 83 1.30 -0.87 11.58
C VAL A 83 2.13 -1.02 12.86
N PRO A 84 1.83 -0.29 13.93
CA PRO A 84 2.61 -0.34 15.16
C PRO A 84 2.36 -1.62 15.96
N SER A 85 3.38 -2.06 16.69
CA SER A 85 3.22 -2.97 17.83
C SER A 85 3.83 -2.33 19.08
N LYS A 86 3.14 -2.46 20.21
CA LYS A 86 3.52 -1.84 21.48
C LYS A 86 4.34 -2.78 22.36
N ILE A 87 4.26 -4.08 22.10
CA ILE A 87 5.00 -5.11 22.84
C ILE A 87 6.07 -5.72 21.94
N LEU A 88 7.31 -5.69 22.39
CA LEU A 88 8.38 -6.52 21.84
C LEU A 88 8.25 -7.93 22.44
N GLY A 89 8.02 -8.94 21.59
CA GLY A 89 7.78 -10.32 21.99
C GLY A 89 6.30 -10.70 22.06
N PRO A 90 5.96 -11.95 22.47
CA PRO A 90 4.59 -12.46 22.46
C PRO A 90 3.57 -11.55 23.16
N MET A 91 2.51 -11.23 22.44
CA MET A 91 1.38 -10.43 22.87
C MET A 91 0.47 -11.28 23.76
N THR A 92 0.68 -11.20 25.07
CA THR A 92 -0.10 -11.93 26.09
C THR A 92 -0.75 -10.97 27.09
N PRO A 93 -1.90 -11.34 27.71
CA PRO A 93 -2.54 -10.52 28.72
C PRO A 93 -1.61 -10.16 29.89
N SER A 94 -0.76 -11.11 30.31
CA SER A 94 0.20 -10.88 31.40
C SER A 94 1.24 -9.81 31.05
N ARG A 95 1.79 -9.83 29.82
CA ARG A 95 2.74 -8.79 29.39
C ARG A 95 2.08 -7.43 29.20
N ALA A 96 0.86 -7.40 28.68
CA ALA A 96 0.09 -6.16 28.56
C ALA A 96 -0.17 -5.54 29.94
N ALA A 97 -0.56 -6.37 30.93
CA ALA A 97 -0.73 -5.95 32.31
C ALA A 97 0.57 -5.43 32.94
N GLN A 98 1.71 -6.13 32.75
CA GLN A 98 3.02 -5.68 33.24
C GLN A 98 3.44 -4.31 32.68
N LYS A 99 3.01 -3.98 31.45
CA LYS A 99 3.30 -2.71 30.79
C LYS A 99 2.22 -1.65 30.98
N ASN A 100 1.16 -1.93 31.75
CA ASN A 100 -0.01 -1.05 31.92
C ASN A 100 -0.63 -0.60 30.59
N ILE A 101 -0.69 -1.50 29.59
CA ILE A 101 -1.34 -1.24 28.31
C ILE A 101 -2.58 -2.12 28.12
N PRO A 102 -3.63 -1.65 27.43
CA PRO A 102 -4.77 -2.49 27.06
C PRO A 102 -4.32 -3.68 26.21
N PHE A 103 -4.84 -4.86 26.51
CA PHE A 103 -4.61 -6.06 25.69
C PHE A 103 -5.51 -6.02 24.45
N THR A 104 -5.02 -5.40 23.37
CA THR A 104 -5.74 -5.30 22.08
C THR A 104 -4.91 -5.86 20.92
N PRO A 105 -4.60 -7.17 20.90
CA PRO A 105 -3.71 -7.80 19.91
C PRO A 105 -4.18 -7.58 18.46
N GLU A 106 -5.49 -7.57 18.22
CA GLU A 106 -6.07 -7.34 16.88
C GLU A 106 -5.91 -5.91 16.35
N GLN A 107 -5.49 -4.96 17.21
CA GLN A 107 -5.21 -3.60 16.79
C GLN A 107 -3.72 -3.39 16.46
N GLU A 108 -2.86 -4.31 16.85
CA GLU A 108 -1.41 -4.27 16.65
C GLU A 108 -0.98 -5.03 15.40
N ALA A 109 0.28 -4.85 14.99
CA ALA A 109 0.86 -5.58 13.87
C ALA A 109 0.81 -7.10 14.06
N TYR A 110 0.53 -7.80 12.97
CA TYR A 110 0.75 -9.24 12.86
C TYR A 110 2.24 -9.56 13.06
N ALA A 111 2.54 -10.49 13.96
CA ALA A 111 3.91 -10.86 14.33
C ALA A 111 4.09 -12.39 14.43
N GLY A 112 3.52 -13.14 13.49
CA GLY A 112 3.65 -14.60 13.47
C GLY A 112 3.13 -15.24 14.75
N LYS A 113 3.98 -16.03 15.43
CA LYS A 113 3.62 -16.66 16.72
C LYS A 113 3.45 -15.65 17.85
N GLU A 114 4.06 -14.48 17.75
CA GLU A 114 4.02 -13.47 18.80
C GLU A 114 2.69 -12.70 18.81
N ASN A 115 2.11 -12.45 17.64
CA ASN A 115 0.77 -11.91 17.49
C ASN A 115 0.08 -12.47 16.23
N PRO A 116 -0.52 -13.68 16.32
CA PRO A 116 -1.11 -14.34 15.16
C PRO A 116 -2.42 -13.68 14.68
N VAL A 117 -3.09 -12.92 15.55
CA VAL A 117 -4.37 -12.24 15.27
C VAL A 117 -4.20 -10.76 14.93
N GLY A 118 -2.95 -10.28 14.82
CA GLY A 118 -2.67 -8.89 14.51
C GLY A 118 -3.06 -8.49 13.09
N LYS A 119 -3.09 -7.17 12.86
CA LYS A 119 -3.29 -6.57 11.53
C LYS A 119 -2.10 -6.89 10.63
N LYS A 120 -2.39 -7.57 9.53
CA LYS A 120 -1.40 -7.78 8.48
C LYS A 120 -1.03 -6.45 7.83
N PHE A 121 0.23 -6.32 7.45
CA PHE A 121 0.66 -5.23 6.59
C PHE A 121 -0.14 -5.25 5.29
N LYS A 122 -0.48 -4.05 4.81
CA LYS A 122 -1.04 -3.85 3.48
C LYS A 122 -0.16 -2.84 2.77
N GLY A 123 0.28 -3.22 1.58
CA GLY A 123 1.11 -2.41 0.72
C GLY A 123 0.60 -2.41 -0.71
N ILE A 124 1.09 -1.43 -1.46
CA ILE A 124 0.86 -1.30 -2.89
C ILE A 124 2.19 -1.14 -3.63
N VAL A 125 2.18 -1.49 -4.91
CA VAL A 125 3.22 -1.08 -5.87
C VAL A 125 2.57 -0.13 -6.86
N ARG A 126 3.07 1.10 -6.96
CA ARG A 126 2.58 2.10 -7.91
C ARG A 126 3.25 1.91 -9.26
N TRP A 127 2.44 1.60 -10.25
CA TRP A 127 2.82 1.64 -11.66
C TRP A 127 2.32 2.94 -12.26
N ALA A 128 3.10 3.55 -13.13
CA ALA A 128 2.67 4.78 -13.79
C ALA A 128 3.31 4.98 -15.16
N THR A 129 2.56 5.61 -16.06
CA THR A 129 3.03 5.98 -17.40
C THR A 129 2.46 7.35 -17.80
N PRO A 130 3.19 8.19 -18.55
CA PRO A 130 2.65 9.43 -19.10
C PRO A 130 1.51 9.17 -20.08
N VAL A 131 0.50 10.05 -20.06
CA VAL A 131 -0.57 10.12 -21.06
C VAL A 131 -0.26 11.27 -22.00
N VAL A 132 -0.22 10.99 -23.30
CA VAL A 132 0.20 11.95 -24.33
C VAL A 132 -0.96 12.32 -25.24
N ARG A 133 -1.09 13.62 -25.55
CA ARG A 133 -2.01 14.15 -26.56
C ARG A 133 -1.30 15.24 -27.35
N ASN A 134 -1.32 15.16 -28.69
CA ASN A 134 -0.63 16.09 -29.58
C ASN A 134 0.85 16.29 -29.19
N ASP A 135 1.56 15.18 -28.99
CA ASP A 135 2.98 15.13 -28.59
C ASP A 135 3.33 15.83 -27.27
N LYS A 136 2.32 16.12 -26.44
CA LYS A 136 2.50 16.70 -25.10
C LYS A 136 1.96 15.76 -24.04
N ILE A 137 2.73 15.60 -22.97
CA ILE A 137 2.25 14.91 -21.75
C ILE A 137 1.17 15.79 -21.12
N ILE A 138 -0.02 15.22 -20.94
CA ILE A 138 -1.18 15.90 -20.33
C ILE A 138 -1.44 15.44 -18.89
N GLY A 139 -0.67 14.46 -18.42
CA GLY A 139 -0.83 13.85 -17.10
C GLY A 139 -0.25 12.44 -17.10
N TYR A 140 -0.62 11.66 -16.10
CA TYR A 140 -0.10 10.33 -15.86
C TYR A 140 -1.24 9.38 -15.52
N LEU A 141 -1.20 8.19 -16.11
CA LEU A 141 -2.04 7.07 -15.69
C LEU A 141 -1.27 6.31 -14.62
N THR A 142 -1.90 6.07 -13.48
CA THR A 142 -1.31 5.34 -12.36
C THR A 142 -2.18 4.15 -11.98
N LEU A 143 -1.55 3.08 -11.51
CA LEU A 143 -2.19 1.87 -11.01
C LEU A 143 -1.55 1.49 -9.68
N ALA A 144 -2.36 1.32 -8.64
CA ALA A 144 -1.92 0.82 -7.34
C ALA A 144 -2.10 -0.70 -7.28
N LEU A 145 -1.07 -1.44 -7.66
CA LEU A 145 -1.08 -2.90 -7.65
C LEU A 145 -1.11 -3.41 -6.20
N ASN A 146 -1.89 -4.45 -5.92
CA ASN A 146 -1.89 -5.10 -4.62
C ASN A 146 -0.59 -5.91 -4.47
N HIS A 147 0.21 -5.59 -3.44
CA HIS A 147 1.50 -6.26 -3.21
C HIS A 147 1.38 -7.76 -2.90
N ASP A 148 0.20 -8.24 -2.48
CA ASP A 148 -0.03 -9.66 -2.16
C ASP A 148 0.14 -10.58 -3.40
N HIS A 149 0.26 -10.04 -4.62
CA HIS A 149 0.43 -10.78 -5.89
C HIS A 149 1.88 -10.84 -6.40
N ILE A 150 2.86 -10.35 -5.63
CA ILE A 150 4.30 -10.35 -5.97
C ILE A 150 5.05 -11.24 -4.99
#